data_AF-A0A248X8D6-F1
#
_entry.id   AF-A0A248X8D6-F1
#
_cell.length_a   1.000
_cell.length_b   1.000
_cell.length_c   1.000
_cell.angle_alpha   90.00
_cell.angle_beta   90.00
_cell.angle_gamma   90.00
#
_symmetry.space_group_name_H-M   'P 1'
#
loop_
_entity.id
_entity.type
_entity.pdbx_description
1 polymer ?
#
loop_
_entity_poly.entity_id
_entity_poly.type
_entity_poly.pdbx_seq_one_letter_code
_entity_poly.pdbx_strand_id
1 'polypeptide(L)'
;MPVVEIASHIHTTLHRAIAYVINPAKTDGGRLAEAGWSDGALDPLRLERAMLDDIDATPSGRHGGGQGRGRLAIHIVQSFDPNEHVTAEQVHDMGVLLAEQITGGAYKYVIGTHTDKAHLHNHIIICAASEDTHRKIHLPKNAVDQWRETSDRICREHGLNTLEPAPPTPMRRDADKPDRHGIGRAELYATAKGVGVKERLRTIIDLTAAKTRDWDQLARMLDAQGVTMSMRGKHVTYTWQATGFKIRDDRLGMVYDPATIMARLSRSAVTPISFNQRLVAHVDRDKNVAVVWLPGSKRRLKTTIPLERVVRSGSTWRAYLPSRHEQIILNRDGTHHSRMRPAGLHEWFGSPDEAIGTRVEHTGRRPGIEAGATAAQRRYYHVVARKVDQINERARALRTLARYHDEHKDMRQATADLRARIRTEHDALIAAVIALSDAIETGEPDAIVEARDEQQLRETRLDTLTADLAAIEHAAAQLRDDRAEPDHPQRAEPRDGTEQRRRAQRGQTIG
;
A
#
# COMPACT_ATOMS: atom_id res chain seq x y z
N MET A 1 19.83 -23.78 -25.66
CA MET A 1 19.00 -24.17 -24.52
C MET A 1 19.41 -23.36 -23.30
N PRO A 2 18.52 -22.54 -22.74
CA PRO A 2 18.80 -21.75 -21.55
C PRO A 2 18.80 -22.61 -20.27
N VAL A 3 19.72 -22.36 -19.35
CA VAL A 3 19.74 -23.01 -18.02
C VAL A 3 19.85 -21.93 -16.95
N VAL A 4 18.90 -21.92 -15.99
CA VAL A 4 18.92 -21.01 -14.85
C VAL A 4 19.28 -21.73 -13.57
N GLU A 5 20.28 -21.21 -12.86
CA GLU A 5 20.74 -21.75 -11.58
C GLU A 5 21.03 -20.64 -10.57
N ILE A 6 20.87 -20.95 -9.28
CA ILE A 6 21.41 -20.11 -8.21
C ILE A 6 22.88 -20.47 -8.08
N ALA A 7 23.77 -19.57 -8.51
CA ALA A 7 25.20 -19.76 -8.35
C ALA A 7 25.62 -19.63 -6.89
N SER A 8 25.06 -18.66 -6.15
CA SER A 8 25.33 -18.51 -4.72
C SER A 8 24.35 -17.60 -3.99
N HIS A 9 24.33 -17.72 -2.67
CA HIS A 9 23.77 -16.71 -1.77
C HIS A 9 24.93 -15.85 -1.23
N ILE A 10 24.82 -14.53 -1.36
CA ILE A 10 25.90 -13.60 -0.97
C ILE A 10 25.64 -13.12 0.46
N HIS A 11 26.64 -13.28 1.33
CA HIS A 11 26.55 -12.93 2.76
C HIS A 11 27.57 -11.89 3.23
N THR A 12 28.69 -11.68 2.51
CA THR A 12 29.79 -10.79 2.99
C THR A 12 30.53 -10.02 1.90
N THR A 13 30.59 -10.51 0.65
CA THR A 13 31.44 -9.94 -0.41
C THR A 13 30.61 -9.39 -1.58
N LEU A 14 29.67 -8.50 -1.30
CA LEU A 14 28.72 -8.00 -2.30
C LEU A 14 29.40 -7.15 -3.38
N HIS A 15 30.29 -6.21 -3.04
CA HIS A 15 31.04 -5.42 -4.03
C HIS A 15 31.89 -6.30 -4.95
N ARG A 16 32.51 -7.38 -4.46
CA ARG A 16 33.31 -8.28 -5.30
C ARG A 16 32.43 -9.01 -6.30
N ALA A 17 31.24 -9.44 -5.87
CA ALA A 17 30.28 -10.07 -6.74
C ALA A 17 29.79 -9.08 -7.81
N ILE A 18 29.42 -7.85 -7.41
CA ILE A 18 29.00 -6.79 -8.34
C ILE A 18 30.12 -6.48 -9.33
N ALA A 19 31.34 -6.23 -8.86
CA ALA A 19 32.51 -5.95 -9.71
C ALA A 19 32.81 -7.07 -10.70
N TYR A 20 32.60 -8.33 -10.31
CA TYR A 20 32.70 -9.47 -11.22
C TYR A 20 31.60 -9.44 -12.30
N VAL A 21 30.35 -9.17 -11.90
CA VAL A 21 29.20 -9.13 -12.82
C VAL A 21 29.36 -8.05 -13.88
N ILE A 22 29.74 -6.83 -13.48
CA ILE A 22 29.84 -5.68 -14.40
C ILE A 22 31.23 -5.49 -15.04
N ASN A 23 32.10 -6.51 -14.99
CA ASN A 23 33.48 -6.39 -15.45
C ASN A 23 33.53 -6.02 -16.95
N PRO A 24 34.08 -4.83 -17.32
CA PRO A 24 34.09 -4.37 -18.71
C PRO A 24 34.80 -5.31 -19.68
N ALA A 25 35.81 -6.07 -19.22
CA ALA A 25 36.51 -7.04 -20.05
C ALA A 25 35.63 -8.24 -20.46
N LYS A 26 34.53 -8.47 -19.74
CA LYS A 26 33.59 -9.57 -19.97
C LYS A 26 32.25 -9.11 -20.54
N THR A 27 31.91 -7.83 -20.39
CA THR A 27 30.60 -7.27 -20.73
C THR A 27 30.68 -6.28 -21.90
N ASP A 28 31.51 -6.58 -22.89
CA ASP A 28 31.70 -5.76 -24.10
C ASP A 28 32.00 -4.28 -23.77
N GLY A 29 33.10 -4.04 -23.05
CA GLY A 29 33.51 -2.70 -22.64
C GLY A 29 32.60 -2.05 -21.59
N GLY A 30 31.70 -2.82 -20.96
CA GLY A 30 30.71 -2.33 -20.00
C GLY A 30 29.31 -2.12 -20.59
N ARG A 31 29.15 -2.25 -21.92
CA ARG A 31 27.88 -2.03 -22.61
C ARG A 31 26.80 -3.04 -22.23
N LEU A 32 27.19 -4.28 -21.91
CA LEU A 32 26.27 -5.35 -21.53
C LEU A 32 26.18 -5.52 -20.01
N ALA A 33 26.24 -4.42 -19.28
CA ALA A 33 26.06 -4.38 -17.84
C ALA A 33 25.09 -3.24 -17.49
N GLU A 34 24.20 -3.49 -16.53
CA GLU A 34 23.26 -2.49 -16.05
C GLU A 34 22.82 -2.76 -14.59
N ALA A 35 22.22 -1.74 -13.98
CA ALA A 35 21.57 -1.83 -12.68
C ALA A 35 20.14 -1.31 -12.82
N GLY A 36 19.13 -2.12 -12.44
CA GLY A 36 17.71 -1.82 -12.69
C GLY A 36 17.14 -0.60 -11.96
N TRP A 37 17.97 0.15 -11.24
CA TRP A 37 17.60 1.34 -10.48
C TRP A 37 18.52 2.55 -10.73
N SER A 38 19.56 2.43 -11.56
CA SER A 38 20.57 3.47 -11.76
C SER A 38 20.93 3.65 -13.23
N ASP A 39 20.75 4.87 -13.74
CA ASP A 39 21.14 5.28 -15.09
C ASP A 39 22.57 5.87 -15.15
N GLY A 40 23.29 5.88 -14.02
CA GLY A 40 24.64 6.42 -13.88
C GLY A 40 25.76 5.39 -14.09
N ALA A 41 27.01 5.86 -14.09
CA ALA A 41 28.19 4.99 -14.20
C ALA A 41 28.16 3.86 -13.15
N LEU A 42 28.42 2.64 -13.62
CA LEU A 42 28.36 1.43 -12.81
C LEU A 42 29.62 1.29 -11.94
N ASP A 43 29.63 1.99 -10.80
CA ASP A 43 30.66 1.84 -9.78
C ASP A 43 30.26 0.74 -8.76
N PRO A 44 31.05 -0.34 -8.59
CA PRO A 44 30.68 -1.46 -7.71
C PRO A 44 30.41 -1.05 -6.26
N LEU A 45 31.14 -0.08 -5.73
CA LEU A 45 30.99 0.36 -4.33
C LEU A 45 29.71 1.18 -4.15
N ARG A 46 29.39 2.05 -5.11
CA ARG A 46 28.12 2.80 -5.11
C ARG A 46 26.91 1.85 -5.22
N LEU A 47 26.99 0.86 -6.10
CA LEU A 47 25.91 -0.14 -6.26
C LEU A 47 25.77 -1.01 -5.01
N GLU A 48 26.88 -1.43 -4.41
CA GLU A 48 26.87 -2.15 -3.13
C GLU A 48 26.21 -1.31 -2.03
N ARG A 49 26.60 -0.04 -1.90
CA ARG A 49 26.04 0.86 -0.87
C ARG A 49 24.51 0.95 -0.97
N ALA A 50 23.99 1.19 -2.16
CA ALA A 50 22.54 1.28 -2.37
C ALA A 50 21.77 -0.01 -2.00
N MET A 51 22.36 -1.18 -2.23
CA MET A 51 21.77 -2.45 -1.80
C MET A 51 21.91 -2.68 -0.29
N LEU A 52 23.02 -2.26 0.31
CA LEU A 52 23.23 -2.37 1.75
C LEU A 52 22.31 -1.43 2.54
N ASP A 53 22.00 -0.25 2.02
CA ASP A 53 21.06 0.69 2.63
C ASP A 53 19.66 0.04 2.77
N ASP A 54 19.18 -0.66 1.73
CA ASP A 54 17.92 -1.41 1.79
C ASP A 54 17.97 -2.55 2.82
N ILE A 55 19.11 -3.23 2.93
CA ILE A 55 19.32 -4.32 3.89
C ILE A 55 19.30 -3.78 5.33
N ASP A 56 19.97 -2.66 5.56
CA ASP A 56 20.08 -2.01 6.88
C ASP A 56 18.74 -1.44 7.33
N ALA A 57 17.91 -0.96 6.40
CA ALA A 57 16.55 -0.52 6.67
C ALA A 57 15.61 -1.67 7.10
N THR A 58 16.00 -2.94 6.88
CA THR A 58 15.17 -4.06 7.36
C THR A 58 15.27 -4.24 8.87
N PRO A 59 14.20 -4.71 9.57
CA PRO A 59 14.23 -4.96 11.02
C PRO A 59 15.35 -5.90 11.48
N SER A 60 15.83 -6.76 10.57
CA SER A 60 16.88 -7.74 10.83
C SER A 60 18.29 -7.28 10.42
N GLY A 61 18.39 -6.11 9.75
CA GLY A 61 19.61 -5.56 9.19
C GLY A 61 20.44 -6.58 8.41
N ARG A 62 21.76 -6.43 8.51
CA ARG A 62 22.74 -7.40 7.98
C ARG A 62 22.82 -8.71 8.79
N HIS A 63 22.18 -8.83 9.95
CA HIS A 63 22.43 -9.90 10.93
C HIS A 63 21.30 -10.94 11.10
N GLY A 64 20.22 -10.86 10.30
CA GLY A 64 19.01 -11.68 10.44
C GLY A 64 19.04 -13.19 10.12
N GLY A 65 20.21 -13.83 10.03
CA GLY A 65 20.33 -15.27 9.71
C GLY A 65 20.65 -16.12 10.95
N GLY A 66 20.30 -17.40 10.95
CA GLY A 66 20.53 -18.34 12.07
C GLY A 66 22.00 -18.54 12.51
N GLN A 67 22.95 -17.87 11.87
CA GLN A 67 24.37 -17.83 12.23
C GLN A 67 24.95 -16.40 12.28
N GLY A 68 24.12 -15.37 12.52
CA GLY A 68 24.58 -13.98 12.68
C GLY A 68 25.00 -13.25 11.40
N ARG A 69 24.87 -13.89 10.22
CA ARG A 69 25.07 -13.26 8.90
C ARG A 69 23.82 -13.45 8.05
N GLY A 70 23.07 -12.37 7.88
CA GLY A 70 21.91 -12.34 7.00
C GLY A 70 22.34 -12.43 5.53
N ARG A 71 21.45 -12.96 4.68
CA ARG A 71 21.63 -12.88 3.23
C ARG A 71 21.58 -11.41 2.78
N LEU A 72 22.56 -10.99 1.99
CA LEU A 72 22.66 -9.65 1.39
C LEU A 72 22.09 -9.63 -0.03
N ALA A 73 22.41 -10.65 -0.82
CA ALA A 73 21.91 -10.77 -2.19
C ALA A 73 21.83 -12.23 -2.64
N ILE A 74 21.16 -12.47 -3.77
CA ILE A 74 21.08 -13.76 -4.46
C ILE A 74 21.77 -13.60 -5.80
N HIS A 75 22.69 -14.50 -6.14
CA HIS A 75 23.37 -14.52 -7.42
C HIS A 75 22.80 -15.63 -8.30
N ILE A 76 22.22 -15.21 -9.42
CA ILE A 76 21.58 -16.07 -10.42
C ILE A 76 22.47 -16.07 -11.67
N VAL A 77 22.59 -17.25 -12.29
CA VAL A 77 23.22 -17.42 -13.59
C VAL A 77 22.20 -17.97 -14.56
N GLN A 78 22.09 -17.33 -15.72
CA GLN A 78 21.29 -17.80 -16.85
C GLN A 78 22.24 -18.03 -18.03
N SER A 79 22.49 -19.28 -18.36
CA SER A 79 23.40 -19.66 -19.45
C SER A 79 22.63 -20.06 -20.71
N PHE A 80 23.19 -19.82 -21.89
CA PHE A 80 22.62 -20.19 -23.19
C PHE A 80 23.52 -21.21 -23.91
N ASP A 81 22.97 -22.00 -24.83
CA ASP A 81 23.77 -23.00 -25.55
C ASP A 81 24.59 -22.32 -26.66
N PRO A 82 25.90 -22.66 -26.84
CA PRO A 82 26.73 -22.10 -27.90
C PRO A 82 26.16 -22.25 -29.32
N ASN A 83 25.36 -23.29 -29.56
CA ASN A 83 24.79 -23.60 -30.86
C ASN A 83 23.47 -22.86 -31.11
N GLU A 84 22.98 -22.09 -30.14
CA GLU A 84 21.76 -21.31 -30.26
C GLU A 84 22.07 -19.96 -30.94
N HIS A 85 21.30 -19.61 -31.96
CA HIS A 85 21.49 -18.37 -32.71
C HIS A 85 20.95 -17.16 -31.92
N VAL A 86 21.72 -16.71 -30.93
CA VAL A 86 21.41 -15.54 -30.09
C VAL A 86 22.59 -14.56 -30.06
N THR A 87 22.29 -13.26 -30.10
CA THR A 87 23.31 -12.22 -29.89
C THR A 87 23.48 -11.92 -28.40
N ALA A 88 24.61 -11.28 -28.05
CA ALA A 88 24.89 -10.89 -26.67
C ALA A 88 23.86 -9.87 -26.13
N GLU A 89 23.35 -8.99 -26.99
CA GLU A 89 22.27 -8.05 -26.66
C GLU A 89 20.96 -8.78 -26.38
N GLN A 90 20.59 -9.74 -27.22
CA GLN A 90 19.38 -10.54 -27.00
C GLN A 90 19.46 -11.31 -25.69
N VAL A 91 20.63 -11.89 -25.39
CA VAL A 91 20.90 -12.56 -24.11
C VAL A 91 20.76 -11.57 -22.96
N HIS A 92 21.33 -10.38 -23.08
CA HIS A 92 21.21 -9.32 -22.09
C HIS A 92 19.75 -8.96 -21.82
N ASP A 93 19.01 -8.60 -22.87
CA ASP A 93 17.59 -8.20 -22.78
C ASP A 93 16.74 -9.30 -22.13
N MET A 94 16.95 -10.56 -22.49
CA MET A 94 16.25 -11.70 -21.85
C MET A 94 16.60 -11.85 -20.37
N GLY A 95 17.84 -11.53 -19.98
CA GLY A 95 18.27 -11.51 -18.59
C GLY A 95 17.67 -10.38 -17.78
N VAL A 96 17.57 -9.18 -18.36
CA VAL A 96 16.86 -8.03 -17.76
C VAL A 96 15.40 -8.40 -17.52
N LEU A 97 14.73 -8.96 -18.54
CA LEU A 97 13.36 -9.43 -18.43
C LEU A 97 13.18 -10.50 -17.34
N LEU A 98 14.14 -11.40 -17.18
CA LEU A 98 14.13 -12.39 -16.11
C LEU A 98 14.29 -11.73 -14.73
N ALA A 99 15.28 -10.84 -14.58
CA ALA A 99 15.54 -10.12 -13.33
C ALA A 99 14.31 -9.31 -12.88
N GLU A 100 13.70 -8.54 -13.78
CA GLU A 100 12.48 -7.78 -13.52
C GLU A 100 11.30 -8.66 -13.09
N GLN A 101 11.18 -9.85 -13.67
CA GLN A 101 10.11 -10.78 -13.31
C GLN A 101 10.32 -11.44 -11.95
N ILE A 102 11.57 -11.69 -11.57
CA ILE A 102 11.92 -12.24 -10.24
C ILE A 102 11.72 -11.18 -9.16
N THR A 103 12.15 -9.94 -9.41
CA THR A 103 12.11 -8.86 -8.41
C THR A 103 10.73 -8.20 -8.30
N GLY A 104 9.91 -8.27 -9.35
CA GLY A 104 8.66 -7.50 -9.42
C GLY A 104 8.87 -5.99 -9.29
N GLY A 105 10.09 -5.51 -9.56
CA GLY A 105 10.53 -4.13 -9.33
C GLY A 105 10.52 -3.69 -7.87
N ALA A 106 10.49 -4.61 -6.90
CA ALA A 106 10.54 -4.30 -5.48
C ALA A 106 11.95 -4.47 -4.87
N TYR A 107 12.86 -5.09 -5.62
CA TYR A 107 14.23 -5.41 -5.21
C TYR A 107 15.22 -4.88 -6.25
N LYS A 108 16.27 -4.19 -5.80
CA LYS A 108 17.38 -3.74 -6.64
C LYS A 108 18.09 -4.96 -7.26
N TYR A 109 18.47 -4.89 -8.54
CA TYR A 109 19.29 -5.92 -9.18
C TYR A 109 20.34 -5.36 -10.13
N VAL A 110 21.50 -6.02 -10.19
CA VAL A 110 22.60 -5.74 -11.13
C VAL A 110 22.73 -6.92 -12.06
N ILE A 111 22.84 -6.66 -13.36
CA ILE A 111 23.03 -7.70 -14.36
C ILE A 111 24.24 -7.39 -15.25
N GLY A 112 24.94 -8.43 -15.66
CA GLY A 112 26.00 -8.37 -16.66
C GLY A 112 25.99 -9.62 -17.53
N THR A 113 26.05 -9.43 -18.85
CA THR A 113 26.15 -10.52 -19.82
C THR A 113 27.60 -10.76 -20.17
N HIS A 114 28.09 -11.95 -19.85
CA HIS A 114 29.48 -12.34 -20.04
C HIS A 114 29.66 -12.97 -21.43
N THR A 115 30.58 -12.41 -22.21
CA THR A 115 30.94 -12.83 -23.58
C THR A 115 32.33 -13.47 -23.65
N ASP A 116 32.99 -13.66 -22.51
CA ASP A 116 34.37 -14.15 -22.39
C ASP A 116 34.52 -15.68 -22.51
N LYS A 117 33.41 -16.42 -22.64
CA LYS A 117 33.39 -17.88 -22.76
C LYS A 117 32.76 -18.32 -24.08
N ALA A 118 32.91 -19.62 -24.39
CA ALA A 118 32.30 -20.25 -25.56
C ALA A 118 30.75 -20.17 -25.59
N HIS A 119 30.10 -19.87 -24.46
CA HIS A 119 28.67 -19.60 -24.38
C HIS A 119 28.38 -18.27 -23.69
N LEU A 120 27.33 -17.61 -24.15
CA LEU A 120 26.78 -16.42 -23.53
C LEU A 120 26.03 -16.78 -22.26
N HIS A 121 26.18 -15.96 -21.23
CA HIS A 121 25.48 -16.14 -19.96
C HIS A 121 25.29 -14.82 -19.23
N ASN A 122 24.15 -14.67 -18.56
CA ASN A 122 23.87 -13.56 -17.67
C ASN A 122 24.24 -13.91 -16.24
N HIS A 123 24.88 -12.97 -15.56
CA HIS A 123 24.97 -12.96 -14.11
C HIS A 123 24.04 -11.89 -13.56
N ILE A 124 23.14 -12.26 -12.65
CA ILE A 124 22.16 -11.36 -12.05
C ILE A 124 22.32 -11.40 -10.52
N ILE A 125 22.59 -10.26 -9.91
CA ILE A 125 22.63 -10.09 -8.45
C ILE A 125 21.37 -9.37 -8.02
N ILE A 126 20.54 -10.02 -7.20
CA ILE A 126 19.31 -9.44 -6.65
C ILE A 126 19.50 -9.12 -5.18
N CYS A 127 19.23 -7.88 -4.78
CA CYS A 127 19.23 -7.45 -3.38
C CYS A 127 18.24 -8.29 -2.57
N ALA A 128 18.65 -8.74 -1.39
CA ALA A 128 17.79 -9.56 -0.54
C ALA A 128 16.76 -8.75 0.24
N ALA A 129 16.75 -7.41 0.15
CA ALA A 129 15.79 -6.53 0.79
C ALA A 129 15.04 -5.66 -0.21
N SER A 130 13.77 -5.43 0.09
CA SER A 130 12.90 -4.58 -0.71
C SER A 130 13.02 -3.13 -0.27
N GLU A 131 13.17 -2.23 -1.23
CA GLU A 131 13.16 -0.77 -1.01
C GLU A 131 11.78 -0.28 -0.55
N ASP A 132 10.70 -0.84 -1.07
CA ASP A 132 9.32 -0.43 -0.76
C ASP A 132 8.84 -0.87 0.64
N THR A 133 9.21 -2.10 1.03
CA THR A 133 8.63 -2.74 2.23
C THR A 133 9.60 -2.91 3.38
N HIS A 134 10.90 -2.67 3.13
CA HIS A 134 11.99 -2.94 4.07
C HIS A 134 11.95 -4.36 4.65
N ARG A 135 11.48 -5.32 3.85
CA ARG A 135 11.44 -6.75 4.19
C ARG A 135 12.38 -7.54 3.32
N LYS A 136 12.97 -8.59 3.91
CA LYS A 136 13.80 -9.51 3.16
C LYS A 136 12.98 -10.38 2.22
N ILE A 137 13.53 -10.68 1.05
CA ILE A 137 12.94 -11.57 0.05
C ILE A 137 12.71 -12.95 0.64
N HIS A 138 11.49 -13.44 0.53
CA HIS A 138 11.11 -14.79 0.92
C HIS A 138 11.24 -15.70 -0.30
N LEU A 139 12.18 -16.65 -0.25
CA LEU A 139 12.35 -17.65 -1.31
C LEU A 139 11.60 -18.93 -0.91
N PRO A 140 10.51 -19.31 -1.59
CA PRO A 140 9.90 -20.62 -1.37
C PRO A 140 10.86 -21.73 -1.82
N LYS A 141 10.64 -22.96 -1.33
CA LYS A 141 11.52 -24.11 -1.62
C LYS A 141 11.64 -24.43 -3.12
N ASN A 142 10.65 -24.05 -3.93
CA ASN A 142 10.61 -24.23 -5.38
C ASN A 142 10.93 -22.94 -6.17
N ALA A 143 11.61 -21.95 -5.56
CA ALA A 143 11.92 -20.68 -6.23
C ALA A 143 12.76 -20.88 -7.51
N VAL A 144 13.74 -21.79 -7.49
CA VAL A 144 14.59 -22.08 -8.66
C VAL A 144 13.76 -22.66 -9.81
N ASP A 145 12.84 -23.58 -9.52
CA ASP A 145 11.98 -24.19 -10.54
C ASP A 145 11.07 -23.14 -11.19
N GLN A 146 10.53 -22.21 -10.40
CA GLN A 146 9.74 -21.09 -10.91
C GLN A 146 10.56 -20.14 -11.79
N TRP A 147 11.83 -19.90 -11.44
CA TRP A 147 12.72 -19.04 -12.24
C TRP A 147 13.17 -19.71 -13.53
N ARG A 148 13.42 -21.02 -13.50
CA ARG A 148 13.66 -21.85 -14.69
C ARG A 148 12.48 -21.80 -15.64
N GLU A 149 11.27 -22.07 -15.15
CA GLU A 149 10.04 -21.98 -15.95
C GLU A 149 9.84 -20.57 -16.54
N THR A 150 10.16 -19.53 -15.77
CA THR A 150 10.10 -18.14 -16.23
C THR A 150 11.11 -17.87 -17.34
N SER A 151 12.34 -18.35 -17.20
CA SER A 151 13.40 -18.19 -18.20
C SER A 151 13.11 -18.98 -19.47
N ASP A 152 12.67 -20.23 -19.36
CA ASP A 152 12.27 -21.06 -20.50
C ASP A 152 11.13 -20.39 -21.27
N ARG A 153 10.15 -19.83 -20.57
CA ARG A 153 9.07 -19.08 -21.23
C ARG A 153 9.60 -17.85 -21.97
N ILE A 154 10.50 -17.06 -21.36
CA ILE A 154 11.12 -15.90 -22.03
C ILE A 154 11.86 -16.36 -23.29
N CYS A 155 12.66 -17.42 -23.21
CA CYS A 155 13.41 -17.91 -24.35
C CYS A 155 12.49 -18.41 -25.47
N ARG A 156 11.40 -19.12 -25.16
CA ARG A 156 10.38 -19.49 -26.17
C ARG A 156 9.72 -18.29 -26.84
N GLU A 157 9.40 -17.25 -26.06
CA GLU A 157 8.83 -16.00 -26.59
C GLU A 157 9.80 -15.27 -27.54
N HIS A 158 11.11 -15.50 -27.38
CA HIS A 158 12.18 -15.01 -28.26
C HIS A 158 12.57 -16.01 -29.37
N GLY A 159 11.79 -17.09 -29.58
CA GLY A 159 11.99 -18.05 -30.66
C GLY A 159 13.06 -19.13 -30.41
N LEU A 160 13.46 -19.33 -29.15
CA LEU A 160 14.51 -20.27 -28.75
C LEU A 160 13.96 -21.62 -28.28
N ASN A 161 14.78 -22.67 -28.40
CA ASN A 161 14.41 -24.03 -28.01
C ASN A 161 14.65 -24.25 -26.51
N THR A 162 13.66 -24.80 -25.79
CA THR A 162 13.74 -25.05 -24.34
C THR A 162 13.62 -26.52 -23.99
N LEU A 163 14.20 -26.91 -22.84
CA LEU A 163 14.13 -28.26 -22.31
C LEU A 163 12.69 -28.71 -22.02
N GLU A 164 12.43 -30.02 -22.12
CA GLU A 164 11.22 -30.60 -21.57
C GLU A 164 11.25 -30.53 -20.04
N PRO A 165 10.11 -30.29 -19.37
CA PRO A 165 10.06 -30.06 -17.93
C PRO A 165 10.61 -31.25 -17.15
N ALA A 166 11.59 -30.99 -16.28
CA ALA A 166 12.13 -31.99 -15.36
C ALA A 166 11.03 -32.47 -14.38
N PRO A 167 11.09 -33.74 -13.90
CA PRO A 167 10.11 -34.24 -12.95
C PRO A 167 10.10 -33.39 -11.68
N PRO A 168 8.92 -32.97 -11.18
CA PRO A 168 8.84 -32.16 -9.97
C PRO A 168 9.40 -32.90 -8.76
N THR A 169 10.22 -32.21 -7.97
CA THR A 169 10.70 -32.70 -6.67
C THR A 169 9.50 -33.11 -5.79
N PRO A 170 9.42 -34.33 -5.24
CA PRO A 170 8.22 -34.80 -4.55
C PRO A 170 7.91 -33.95 -3.31
N MET A 171 6.83 -33.18 -3.37
CA MET A 171 6.32 -32.42 -2.24
C MET A 171 5.50 -33.37 -1.35
N ARG A 172 5.91 -33.56 -0.09
CA ARG A 172 5.09 -34.25 0.91
C ARG A 172 3.78 -33.47 1.08
N ARG A 173 2.67 -34.05 0.61
CA ARG A 173 1.32 -33.53 0.82
C ARG A 173 0.87 -33.91 2.23
N ASP A 174 0.66 -32.91 3.06
CA ASP A 174 -0.21 -33.06 4.23
C ASP A 174 -1.67 -33.07 3.74
N ALA A 175 -2.27 -34.25 3.74
CA ALA A 175 -3.64 -34.48 3.34
C ALA A 175 -4.58 -34.21 4.52
N ASP A 176 -5.06 -32.97 4.71
CA ASP A 176 -6.34 -32.74 5.42
C ASP A 176 -6.92 -31.29 5.37
N LYS A 177 -7.09 -30.67 4.19
CA LYS A 177 -7.97 -29.47 4.09
C LYS A 177 -8.78 -29.46 2.77
N PRO A 178 -10.10 -29.21 2.83
CA PRO A 178 -10.94 -29.20 1.64
C PRO A 178 -10.74 -27.94 0.80
N ASP A 179 -10.73 -28.16 -0.52
CA ASP A 179 -10.66 -27.17 -1.59
C ASP A 179 -11.80 -26.14 -1.48
N ARG A 180 -11.43 -24.86 -1.37
CA ARG A 180 -12.33 -23.74 -1.69
C ARG A 180 -11.79 -23.07 -2.94
N HIS A 181 -12.30 -23.51 -4.08
CA HIS A 181 -12.05 -22.92 -5.39
C HIS A 181 -12.72 -21.53 -5.45
N GLY A 182 -11.94 -20.48 -5.21
CA GLY A 182 -12.37 -19.10 -5.40
C GLY A 182 -12.04 -18.64 -6.82
N ILE A 183 -13.08 -18.42 -7.63
CA ILE A 183 -12.98 -17.79 -8.95
C ILE A 183 -12.20 -16.46 -8.80
N GLY A 184 -11.14 -16.31 -9.59
CA GLY A 184 -10.22 -15.19 -9.51
C GLY A 184 -10.90 -13.88 -9.90
N ARG A 185 -10.55 -12.79 -9.21
CA ARG A 185 -11.11 -11.43 -9.39
C ARG A 185 -11.17 -10.98 -10.85
N ALA A 186 -10.26 -11.43 -11.71
CA ALA A 186 -10.18 -11.08 -13.13
C ALA A 186 -11.24 -11.77 -14.01
N GLU A 187 -11.57 -13.02 -13.71
CA GLU A 187 -12.56 -13.82 -14.46
C GLU A 187 -13.98 -13.22 -14.28
N LEU A 188 -14.19 -12.62 -13.13
CA LEU A 188 -15.40 -11.90 -12.72
C LEU A 188 -15.58 -10.53 -13.41
N TYR A 189 -14.48 -9.87 -13.79
CA TYR A 189 -14.50 -8.62 -14.57
C TYR A 189 -14.68 -8.89 -16.06
N ALA A 190 -14.22 -10.05 -16.55
CA ALA A 190 -14.35 -10.43 -17.94
C ALA A 190 -15.80 -10.80 -18.32
N THR A 191 -16.60 -11.34 -17.40
CA THR A 191 -18.02 -11.68 -17.64
C THR A 191 -18.94 -10.46 -17.69
N ALA A 192 -18.45 -9.27 -17.39
CA ALA A 192 -19.20 -8.02 -17.41
C ALA A 192 -18.48 -6.96 -18.25
N LYS A 193 -18.41 -7.16 -19.56
CA LYS A 193 -18.12 -6.04 -20.49
C LYS A 193 -19.26 -5.02 -20.37
N GLY A 194 -18.98 -3.95 -19.62
CA GLY A 194 -19.76 -2.71 -19.58
C GLY A 194 -19.98 -2.18 -18.16
N VAL A 195 -19.02 -1.44 -17.59
CA VAL A 195 -19.18 -0.40 -16.53
C VAL A 195 -19.87 -0.78 -15.18
N GLY A 196 -20.49 -1.96 -15.01
CA GLY A 196 -21.73 -2.05 -14.23
C GLY A 196 -21.70 -2.56 -12.78
N VAL A 197 -20.65 -3.20 -12.26
CA VAL A 197 -20.77 -3.86 -10.93
C VAL A 197 -20.69 -2.86 -9.77
N LYS A 198 -19.73 -1.93 -9.80
CA LYS A 198 -19.62 -0.89 -8.77
C LYS A 198 -20.86 0.02 -8.81
N GLU A 199 -21.23 0.49 -9.99
CA GLU A 199 -22.36 1.40 -10.13
C GLU A 199 -23.70 0.75 -9.76
N ARG A 200 -23.86 -0.55 -10.03
CA ARG A 200 -25.02 -1.31 -9.57
C ARG A 200 -25.04 -1.47 -8.05
N LEU A 201 -23.90 -1.76 -7.42
CA LEU A 201 -23.80 -1.80 -5.96
C LEU A 201 -24.15 -0.45 -5.34
N ARG A 202 -23.62 0.65 -5.88
CA ARG A 202 -23.95 2.02 -5.48
C ARG A 202 -25.44 2.28 -5.55
N THR A 203 -26.04 2.04 -6.71
CA THR A 203 -27.47 2.21 -6.94
C THR A 203 -28.33 1.40 -5.96
N ILE A 204 -27.98 0.13 -5.73
CA ILE A 204 -28.70 -0.73 -4.77
C ILE A 204 -28.58 -0.20 -3.33
N ILE A 205 -27.38 0.25 -2.94
CA ILE A 205 -27.14 0.82 -1.61
C ILE A 205 -27.90 2.14 -1.45
N ASP A 206 -27.87 3.04 -2.45
CA ASP A 206 -28.53 4.34 -2.39
C ASP A 206 -30.05 4.18 -2.27
N LEU A 207 -30.65 3.36 -3.14
CA LEU A 207 -32.11 3.10 -3.13
C LEU A 207 -32.56 2.40 -1.84
N THR A 208 -31.73 1.53 -1.27
CA THR A 208 -32.05 0.84 -0.03
C THR A 208 -31.88 1.78 1.17
N ALA A 209 -30.78 2.52 1.23
CA ALA A 209 -30.49 3.48 2.30
C ALA A 209 -31.58 4.54 2.41
N ALA A 210 -32.08 5.06 1.28
CA ALA A 210 -33.18 6.03 1.25
C ALA A 210 -34.48 5.52 1.92
N LYS A 211 -34.71 4.20 1.91
CA LYS A 211 -35.92 3.55 2.45
C LYS A 211 -35.75 3.02 3.88
N THR A 212 -34.58 3.20 4.48
CA THR A 212 -34.24 2.62 5.79
C THR A 212 -33.83 3.68 6.79
N ARG A 213 -34.05 3.40 8.08
CA ARG A 213 -33.74 4.33 9.19
C ARG A 213 -32.71 3.76 10.16
N ASP A 214 -32.43 2.47 10.09
CA ASP A 214 -31.49 1.77 10.97
C ASP A 214 -30.54 0.85 10.19
N TRP A 215 -29.33 0.68 10.75
CA TRP A 215 -28.25 -0.09 10.12
C TRP A 215 -28.62 -1.56 9.91
N ASP A 216 -29.30 -2.16 10.89
CA ASP A 216 -29.65 -3.58 10.85
C ASP A 216 -30.72 -3.84 9.77
N GLN A 217 -31.67 -2.93 9.58
CA GLN A 217 -32.66 -2.94 8.51
C GLN A 217 -32.00 -2.77 7.15
N LEU A 218 -31.08 -1.80 7.01
CA LEU A 218 -30.29 -1.63 5.79
C LEU A 218 -29.56 -2.93 5.42
N ALA A 219 -28.85 -3.54 6.38
CA ALA A 219 -28.13 -4.79 6.16
C ALA A 219 -29.07 -5.93 5.75
N ARG A 220 -30.23 -6.08 6.41
CA ARG A 220 -31.24 -7.09 6.05
C ARG A 220 -31.81 -6.89 4.64
N MET A 221 -32.15 -5.65 4.27
CA MET A 221 -32.72 -5.35 2.96
C MET A 221 -31.71 -5.51 1.83
N LEU A 222 -30.45 -5.15 2.06
CA LEU A 222 -29.37 -5.40 1.11
C LEU A 222 -29.10 -6.89 0.94
N ASP A 223 -29.10 -7.66 2.04
CA ASP A 223 -28.89 -9.11 1.98
C ASP A 223 -30.01 -9.80 1.17
N ALA A 224 -31.27 -9.36 1.34
CA ALA A 224 -32.40 -9.80 0.53
C ALA A 224 -32.27 -9.45 -0.97
N GLN A 225 -31.49 -8.42 -1.31
CA GLN A 225 -31.17 -8.02 -2.68
C GLN A 225 -29.85 -8.64 -3.19
N GLY A 226 -29.26 -9.58 -2.45
CA GLY A 226 -28.03 -10.26 -2.85
C GLY A 226 -26.74 -9.50 -2.51
N VAL A 227 -26.80 -8.53 -1.58
CA VAL A 227 -25.65 -7.74 -1.12
C VAL A 227 -25.44 -7.91 0.37
N THR A 228 -24.43 -8.69 0.78
CA THR A 228 -24.11 -8.84 2.20
C THR A 228 -23.20 -7.70 2.68
N MET A 229 -23.61 -7.00 3.74
CA MET A 229 -22.79 -6.04 4.47
C MET A 229 -22.06 -6.71 5.64
N SER A 230 -20.74 -6.54 5.70
CA SER A 230 -19.92 -7.07 6.79
C SER A 230 -19.00 -6.01 7.38
N MET A 231 -19.14 -5.77 8.69
CA MET A 231 -18.31 -4.83 9.45
C MET A 231 -17.03 -5.51 9.94
N ARG A 232 -15.87 -4.96 9.57
CA ARG A 232 -14.57 -5.39 10.10
C ARG A 232 -13.72 -4.17 10.48
N GLY A 233 -13.49 -3.98 11.77
CA GLY A 233 -12.82 -2.76 12.23
C GLY A 233 -13.65 -1.54 11.85
N LYS A 234 -13.03 -0.45 11.39
CA LYS A 234 -13.72 0.78 10.98
C LYS A 234 -14.38 0.72 9.60
N HIS A 235 -14.16 -0.37 8.86
CA HIS A 235 -14.60 -0.50 7.48
C HIS A 235 -15.77 -1.48 7.34
N VAL A 236 -16.68 -1.16 6.42
CA VAL A 236 -17.69 -2.09 5.90
C VAL A 236 -17.23 -2.68 4.57
N THR A 237 -17.45 -3.97 4.40
CA THR A 237 -17.23 -4.69 3.14
C THR A 237 -18.56 -5.18 2.59
N TYR A 238 -18.89 -4.74 1.38
CA TYR A 238 -20.04 -5.16 0.60
C TYR A 238 -19.65 -6.38 -0.25
N THR A 239 -20.45 -7.44 -0.15
CA THR A 239 -20.25 -8.68 -0.92
C THR A 239 -21.44 -8.92 -1.83
N TRP A 240 -21.24 -8.90 -3.14
CA TRP A 240 -22.25 -9.34 -4.11
C TRP A 240 -22.33 -10.87 -4.06
N GLN A 241 -23.46 -11.41 -3.59
CA GLN A 241 -23.61 -12.84 -3.33
C GLN A 241 -23.53 -13.67 -4.62
N ALA A 242 -24.14 -13.20 -5.70
CA ALA A 242 -24.22 -13.98 -6.94
C ALA A 242 -22.85 -14.25 -7.59
N THR A 243 -21.82 -13.48 -7.25
CA THR A 243 -20.47 -13.68 -7.79
C THR A 243 -19.40 -13.83 -6.70
N GLY A 244 -19.72 -13.55 -5.44
CA GLY A 244 -18.74 -13.43 -4.37
C GLY A 244 -17.84 -12.19 -4.48
N PHE A 245 -18.15 -11.22 -5.36
CA PHE A 245 -17.39 -9.99 -5.50
C PHE A 245 -17.42 -9.19 -4.20
N LYS A 246 -16.24 -8.80 -3.71
CA LYS A 246 -16.08 -8.01 -2.47
C LYS A 246 -15.46 -6.66 -2.76
N ILE A 247 -16.10 -5.63 -2.25
CA ILE A 247 -15.58 -4.26 -2.26
C ILE A 247 -15.75 -3.63 -0.88
N ARG A 248 -14.73 -2.92 -0.45
CA ARG A 248 -14.73 -2.16 0.80
C ARG A 248 -15.26 -0.75 0.54
N ASP A 249 -15.86 -0.13 1.56
CA ASP A 249 -16.35 1.26 1.54
C ASP A 249 -15.40 2.25 0.87
N ASP A 250 -14.15 2.31 1.32
CA ASP A 250 -13.09 3.19 0.81
C ASP A 250 -12.89 3.08 -0.72
N ARG A 251 -13.09 1.90 -1.30
CA ARG A 251 -12.96 1.63 -2.75
C ARG A 251 -14.27 1.78 -3.52
N LEU A 252 -15.40 1.85 -2.82
CA LEU A 252 -16.73 2.10 -3.39
C LEU A 252 -17.00 3.61 -3.49
N GLY A 253 -16.41 4.40 -2.60
CA GLY A 253 -16.52 5.85 -2.51
C GLY A 253 -16.78 6.25 -1.07
N MET A 254 -16.29 7.40 -0.66
CA MET A 254 -16.39 7.84 0.73
C MET A 254 -17.84 8.01 1.19
N VAL A 255 -18.76 8.26 0.25
CA VAL A 255 -20.19 8.36 0.54
C VAL A 255 -20.80 7.04 1.04
N TYR A 256 -20.09 5.91 0.90
CA TYR A 256 -20.51 4.57 1.33
C TYR A 256 -19.82 4.07 2.60
N ASP A 257 -19.04 4.93 3.26
CA ASP A 257 -18.47 4.61 4.55
C ASP A 257 -19.54 4.55 5.65
N PRO A 258 -19.26 3.91 6.80
CA PRO A 258 -20.24 3.78 7.86
C PRO A 258 -20.75 5.11 8.42
N ALA A 259 -19.94 6.16 8.46
CA ALA A 259 -20.34 7.45 9.01
C ALA A 259 -21.32 8.17 8.08
N THR A 260 -21.02 8.22 6.77
CA THR A 260 -21.91 8.82 5.79
C THR A 260 -23.19 8.01 5.61
N ILE A 261 -23.13 6.68 5.61
CA ILE A 261 -24.33 5.83 5.61
C ILE A 261 -25.19 6.12 6.85
N MET A 262 -24.59 6.20 8.04
CA MET A 262 -25.34 6.53 9.25
C MET A 262 -25.89 7.97 9.23
N ALA A 263 -25.21 8.91 8.58
CA ALA A 263 -25.73 10.25 8.36
C ALA A 263 -26.99 10.23 7.47
N ARG A 264 -27.00 9.41 6.40
CA ARG A 264 -28.19 9.18 5.56
C ARG A 264 -29.34 8.61 6.36
N LEU A 265 -29.10 7.48 7.05
CA LEU A 265 -30.13 6.76 7.80
C LEU A 265 -30.77 7.64 8.89
N SER A 266 -29.96 8.48 9.54
CA SER A 266 -30.42 9.41 10.59
C SER A 266 -30.88 10.77 10.06
N ARG A 267 -30.73 11.05 8.76
CA ARG A 267 -30.99 12.36 8.11
C ARG A 267 -30.33 13.53 8.84
N SER A 268 -29.13 13.30 9.38
CA SER A 268 -28.39 14.30 10.12
C SER A 268 -26.91 14.00 10.08
N ALA A 269 -26.05 15.04 10.10
CA ALA A 269 -24.63 14.81 10.28
C ALA A 269 -24.37 14.09 11.61
N VAL A 270 -23.51 13.08 11.60
CA VAL A 270 -23.19 12.25 12.76
C VAL A 270 -21.74 12.39 13.18
N THR A 271 -21.51 12.27 14.48
CA THR A 271 -20.20 12.18 15.11
C THR A 271 -20.01 10.73 15.59
N PRO A 272 -19.06 9.98 15.01
CA PRO A 272 -18.78 8.63 15.45
C PRO A 272 -18.01 8.60 16.77
N ILE A 273 -18.37 7.66 17.64
CA ILE A 273 -17.60 7.26 18.82
C ILE A 273 -17.45 5.74 18.83
N SER A 274 -16.28 5.25 19.22
CA SER A 274 -16.01 3.81 19.32
C SER A 274 -15.74 3.43 20.77
N PHE A 275 -16.32 2.33 21.24
CA PHE A 275 -16.10 1.83 22.59
C PHE A 275 -16.19 0.30 22.65
N ASN A 276 -15.55 -0.29 23.65
CA ASN A 276 -15.66 -1.71 23.90
C ASN A 276 -16.98 -2.04 24.61
N GLN A 277 -17.56 -3.20 24.32
CA GLN A 277 -18.79 -3.68 24.97
C GLN A 277 -18.73 -3.70 26.51
N ARG A 278 -17.52 -3.80 27.10
CA ARG A 278 -17.30 -3.75 28.57
C ARG A 278 -17.65 -2.39 29.19
N LEU A 279 -17.75 -1.34 28.38
CA LEU A 279 -18.18 -0.01 28.82
C LEU A 279 -19.71 0.11 28.83
N VAL A 280 -20.44 -0.83 28.24
CA VAL A 280 -21.91 -0.86 28.32
C VAL A 280 -22.31 -1.28 29.73
N ALA A 281 -22.98 -0.39 30.45
CA ALA A 281 -23.51 -0.63 31.79
C ALA A 281 -24.68 -1.62 31.74
N HIS A 282 -25.63 -1.35 30.85
CA HIS A 282 -26.74 -2.23 30.49
C HIS A 282 -27.36 -1.75 29.18
N VAL A 283 -28.21 -2.59 28.60
CA VAL A 283 -29.03 -2.27 27.43
C VAL A 283 -30.48 -2.29 27.89
N ASP A 284 -31.15 -1.14 27.76
CA ASP A 284 -32.59 -1.01 27.99
C ASP A 284 -33.30 -1.28 26.66
N ARG A 285 -33.91 -2.46 26.54
CA ARG A 285 -34.59 -2.89 25.32
C ARG A 285 -35.91 -2.17 25.10
N ASP A 286 -36.58 -1.79 26.19
CA ASP A 286 -37.89 -1.13 26.12
C ASP A 286 -37.73 0.30 25.57
N LYS A 287 -36.64 0.97 25.96
CA LYS A 287 -36.29 2.29 25.44
C LYS A 287 -35.38 2.27 24.21
N ASN A 288 -34.99 1.09 23.72
CA ASN A 288 -34.06 0.90 22.61
C ASN A 288 -32.73 1.66 22.77
N VAL A 289 -32.15 1.67 23.99
CA VAL A 289 -30.90 2.41 24.29
C VAL A 289 -29.86 1.55 25.00
N ALA A 290 -28.59 1.84 24.74
CA ALA A 290 -27.46 1.39 25.54
C ALA A 290 -27.00 2.48 26.49
N VAL A 291 -26.87 2.15 27.77
CA VAL A 291 -26.26 3.05 28.77
C VAL A 291 -24.79 2.70 28.86
N VAL A 292 -23.91 3.66 28.61
CA VAL A 292 -22.47 3.46 28.43
C VAL A 292 -21.68 4.32 29.41
N TRP A 293 -20.74 3.71 30.13
CA TRP A 293 -19.82 4.41 31.01
C TRP A 293 -18.84 5.26 30.20
N LEU A 294 -18.61 6.50 30.65
CA LEU A 294 -17.51 7.30 30.13
C LEU A 294 -16.17 6.69 30.59
N PRO A 295 -15.25 6.34 29.68
CA PRO A 295 -13.90 5.87 30.03
C PRO A 295 -13.20 6.87 30.95
N GLY A 296 -12.21 6.46 31.76
CA GLY A 296 -11.49 7.39 32.64
C GLY A 296 -12.28 7.96 33.83
N SER A 297 -13.61 7.99 33.78
CA SER A 297 -14.49 8.47 34.88
C SER A 297 -14.54 7.54 36.09
N LYS A 298 -13.83 6.40 36.07
CA LYS A 298 -13.90 5.34 37.09
C LYS A 298 -15.34 4.87 37.37
N ARG A 299 -16.16 4.75 36.31
CA ARG A 299 -17.59 4.38 36.35
C ARG A 299 -18.44 5.33 37.22
N ARG A 300 -18.10 6.62 37.21
CA ARG A 300 -18.88 7.67 37.87
C ARG A 300 -19.85 8.35 36.93
N LEU A 301 -19.53 8.41 35.64
CA LEU A 301 -20.32 9.08 34.62
C LEU A 301 -20.73 8.11 33.52
N LYS A 302 -21.97 8.22 33.06
CA LYS A 302 -22.54 7.41 31.98
C LYS A 302 -23.35 8.28 31.01
N THR A 303 -23.48 7.83 29.78
CA THR A 303 -24.33 8.46 28.75
C THR A 303 -25.24 7.43 28.11
N THR A 304 -26.30 7.88 27.45
CA THR A 304 -27.31 7.01 26.83
C THR A 304 -27.21 7.13 25.32
N ILE A 305 -27.13 5.98 24.63
CA ILE A 305 -26.92 5.89 23.20
C ILE A 305 -28.06 5.07 22.57
N PRO A 306 -28.85 5.62 21.63
CA PRO A 306 -29.86 4.86 20.89
C PRO A 306 -29.25 3.68 20.14
N LEU A 307 -29.83 2.49 20.29
CA LEU A 307 -29.30 1.27 19.67
C LEU A 307 -29.38 1.29 18.14
N GLU A 308 -30.39 1.95 17.57
CA GLU A 308 -30.52 2.20 16.13
C GLU A 308 -29.33 2.98 15.54
N ARG A 309 -28.55 3.65 16.40
CA ARG A 309 -27.35 4.42 16.04
C ARG A 309 -26.06 3.65 16.29
N VAL A 310 -26.14 2.38 16.67
CA VAL A 310 -24.99 1.57 17.04
C VAL A 310 -24.76 0.47 16.03
N VAL A 311 -23.53 0.40 15.51
CA VAL A 311 -23.04 -0.70 14.70
C VAL A 311 -22.10 -1.56 15.54
N ARG A 312 -22.36 -2.88 15.56
CA ARG A 312 -21.62 -3.85 16.39
C ARG A 312 -20.66 -4.68 15.52
N SER A 313 -19.41 -4.82 15.95
CA SER A 313 -18.42 -5.69 15.30
C SER A 313 -17.54 -6.35 16.34
N GLY A 314 -17.81 -7.64 16.62
CA GLY A 314 -17.15 -8.36 17.72
C GLY A 314 -17.40 -7.68 19.06
N SER A 315 -16.32 -7.40 19.81
CA SER A 315 -16.40 -6.69 21.09
C SER A 315 -16.48 -5.17 20.98
N THR A 316 -16.40 -4.61 19.78
CA THR A 316 -16.34 -3.16 19.56
C THR A 316 -17.67 -2.65 19.05
N TRP A 317 -18.20 -1.64 19.74
CA TRP A 317 -19.43 -0.95 19.41
C TRP A 317 -19.06 0.43 18.86
N ARG A 318 -19.71 0.83 17.77
CA ARG A 318 -19.57 2.17 17.21
C ARG A 318 -20.92 2.85 17.24
N ALA A 319 -20.99 4.01 17.89
CA ALA A 319 -22.19 4.82 17.90
C ALA A 319 -22.01 6.04 17.01
N TYR A 320 -23.05 6.39 16.26
CA TYR A 320 -23.07 7.52 15.33
C TYR A 320 -24.11 8.52 15.83
N LEU A 321 -23.64 9.54 16.56
CA LEU A 321 -24.49 10.45 17.30
C LEU A 321 -24.72 11.74 16.50
N PRO A 322 -25.95 12.26 16.35
CA PRO A 322 -26.19 13.48 15.60
C PRO A 322 -25.38 14.66 16.13
N SER A 323 -24.53 15.24 15.31
CA SER A 323 -23.48 16.20 15.71
C SER A 323 -24.02 17.46 16.40
N ARG A 324 -25.28 17.84 16.12
CA ARG A 324 -25.94 19.01 16.71
C ARG A 324 -26.78 18.70 17.95
N HIS A 325 -27.06 17.43 18.24
CA HIS A 325 -27.90 17.05 19.38
C HIS A 325 -27.06 16.74 20.62
N GLU A 326 -27.30 17.48 21.69
CA GLU A 326 -26.59 17.29 22.96
C GLU A 326 -26.86 15.91 23.56
N GLN A 327 -25.79 15.30 24.05
CA GLN A 327 -25.82 14.05 24.79
C GLN A 327 -25.91 14.34 26.28
N ILE A 328 -26.81 13.64 26.96
CA ILE A 328 -26.97 13.75 28.40
C ILE A 328 -25.91 12.90 29.08
N ILE A 329 -25.19 13.51 30.00
CA ILE A 329 -24.27 12.84 30.91
C ILE A 329 -24.96 12.70 32.26
N LEU A 330 -24.94 11.48 32.77
CA LEU A 330 -25.58 11.07 34.02
C LEU A 330 -24.51 10.65 35.01
N ASN A 331 -24.77 10.90 36.29
CA ASN A 331 -24.03 10.30 37.39
C ASN A 331 -24.30 8.79 37.47
N ARG A 332 -23.51 8.10 38.29
CA ARG A 332 -23.63 6.64 38.53
C ARG A 332 -25.06 6.25 38.93
N ASP A 333 -25.68 7.03 39.80
CA ASP A 333 -27.06 6.85 40.30
C ASP A 333 -28.15 7.17 39.26
N GLY A 334 -27.78 7.74 38.10
CA GLY A 334 -28.73 8.13 37.05
C GLY A 334 -29.24 9.57 37.14
N THR A 335 -28.77 10.36 38.11
CA THR A 335 -29.07 11.79 38.17
C THR A 335 -28.35 12.55 37.06
N HIS A 336 -28.92 13.67 36.61
CA HIS A 336 -28.33 14.52 35.58
C HIS A 336 -27.01 15.13 36.09
N HIS A 337 -25.93 14.99 35.31
CA HIS A 337 -24.64 15.64 35.57
C HIS A 337 -24.44 16.85 34.67
N SER A 338 -24.47 16.66 33.35
CA SER A 338 -24.25 17.72 32.37
C SER A 338 -24.80 17.33 30.98
N ARG A 339 -24.75 18.28 30.05
CA ARG A 339 -25.01 18.04 28.62
C ARG A 339 -23.77 18.44 27.83
N MET A 340 -23.50 17.72 26.75
CA MET A 340 -22.41 18.07 25.84
C MET A 340 -22.70 17.64 24.41
N ARG A 341 -22.13 18.35 23.43
CA ARG A 341 -22.20 17.89 22.03
C ARG A 341 -21.37 16.61 21.85
N PRO A 342 -21.74 15.73 20.91
CA PRO A 342 -21.00 14.49 20.64
C PRO A 342 -19.50 14.68 20.38
N ALA A 343 -19.08 15.78 19.76
CA ALA A 343 -17.66 16.08 19.55
C ALA A 343 -16.86 16.16 20.87
N GLY A 344 -17.46 16.66 21.94
CA GLY A 344 -16.80 16.68 23.24
C GLY A 344 -16.66 15.28 23.88
N LEU A 345 -17.44 14.28 23.44
CA LEU A 345 -17.27 12.90 23.91
C LEU A 345 -15.92 12.30 23.46
N HIS A 346 -15.26 12.88 22.45
CA HIS A 346 -13.93 12.44 22.04
C HIS A 346 -12.87 12.63 23.13
N GLU A 347 -13.06 13.54 24.08
CA GLU A 347 -12.21 13.63 25.27
C GLU A 347 -12.19 12.31 26.08
N TRP A 348 -13.31 11.60 26.09
CA TRP A 348 -13.50 10.37 26.85
C TRP A 348 -13.23 9.11 26.02
N PHE A 349 -13.66 9.11 24.75
CA PHE A 349 -13.62 7.93 23.87
C PHE A 349 -12.47 7.95 22.85
N GLY A 350 -11.74 9.06 22.71
CA GLY A 350 -10.79 9.31 21.63
C GLY A 350 -11.46 9.87 20.37
N SER A 351 -10.70 10.61 19.56
CA SER A 351 -11.16 11.12 18.27
C SER A 351 -11.05 10.04 17.19
N PRO A 352 -11.98 9.98 16.20
CA PRO A 352 -11.82 9.18 15.00
C PRO A 352 -10.50 9.48 14.26
N ASP A 353 -10.00 10.73 14.37
CA ASP A 353 -8.86 11.26 13.63
C ASP A 353 -7.49 10.77 14.14
N GLU A 354 -7.40 10.27 15.38
CA GLU A 354 -6.19 9.56 15.85
C GLU A 354 -5.99 8.20 15.13
N ALA A 355 -7.00 7.78 14.36
CA ALA A 355 -6.96 6.65 13.43
C ALA A 355 -7.14 7.07 11.95
N ILE A 356 -7.05 8.37 11.64
CA ILE A 356 -6.80 8.86 10.28
C ILE A 356 -5.28 8.89 10.09
N GLY A 357 -4.72 7.70 9.92
CA GLY A 357 -3.77 7.58 8.84
C GLY A 357 -4.58 7.84 7.58
N THR A 358 -4.43 9.01 6.98
CA THR A 358 -4.75 9.29 5.58
C THR A 358 -3.89 8.37 4.73
N ARG A 359 -4.20 7.07 4.78
CA ARG A 359 -3.99 6.19 3.65
C ARG A 359 -5.25 6.39 2.82
N VAL A 360 -5.29 7.51 2.12
CA VAL A 360 -5.67 7.40 0.72
C VAL A 360 -4.67 6.38 0.21
N GLU A 361 -5.05 5.11 0.20
CA GLU A 361 -4.49 4.24 -0.81
C GLU A 361 -4.84 5.00 -2.07
N HIS A 362 -3.87 5.72 -2.63
CA HIS A 362 -3.86 6.02 -4.03
C HIS A 362 -3.86 4.63 -4.68
N THR A 363 -5.02 4.00 -4.75
CA THR A 363 -5.36 3.12 -5.84
C THR A 363 -5.57 4.02 -7.05
N GLY A 364 -4.53 4.78 -7.40
CA GLY A 364 -4.17 5.08 -8.77
C GLY A 364 -3.73 3.81 -9.50
N ARG A 365 -4.25 2.63 -9.13
CA ARG A 365 -4.45 1.61 -10.16
C ARG A 365 -5.50 2.18 -11.09
N ARG A 366 -5.03 2.81 -12.17
CA ARG A 366 -5.82 3.02 -13.36
C ARG A 366 -6.62 1.74 -13.63
N PRO A 367 -7.95 1.77 -13.61
CA PRO A 367 -8.73 0.69 -14.18
C PRO A 367 -8.37 0.65 -15.66
N GLY A 368 -7.75 -0.44 -16.13
CA GLY A 368 -7.65 -0.70 -17.57
C GLY A 368 -6.34 -0.35 -18.28
N ILE A 369 -5.18 -0.31 -17.63
CA ILE A 369 -3.95 -0.59 -18.39
C ILE A 369 -3.83 -2.12 -18.54
N GLU A 370 -4.52 -2.67 -19.53
CA GLU A 370 -4.19 -3.96 -20.15
C GLU A 370 -3.24 -3.74 -21.34
N ALA A 371 -2.33 -2.77 -21.24
CA ALA A 371 -1.23 -2.71 -22.18
C ALA A 371 -0.39 -3.98 -21.97
N GLY A 372 -0.16 -4.71 -23.04
CA GLY A 372 0.57 -5.98 -23.02
C GLY A 372 -0.32 -7.20 -23.32
N ALA A 373 -0.01 -7.87 -24.43
CA ALA A 373 -0.62 -9.13 -24.83
C ALA A 373 -0.33 -10.25 -23.81
N THR A 374 0.84 -10.22 -23.18
CA THR A 374 1.28 -11.26 -22.23
C THR A 374 1.20 -10.80 -20.77
N ALA A 375 1.15 -11.75 -19.84
CA ALA A 375 1.20 -11.46 -18.40
C ALA A 375 2.48 -10.71 -18.00
N ALA A 376 3.58 -10.89 -18.75
CA ALA A 376 4.85 -10.20 -18.54
C ALA A 376 4.78 -8.73 -19.00
N GLN A 377 4.22 -8.47 -20.18
CA GLN A 377 4.01 -7.10 -20.65
C GLN A 377 3.07 -6.34 -19.72
N ARG A 378 1.99 -6.98 -19.25
CA ARG A 378 1.10 -6.38 -18.23
C ARG A 378 1.85 -5.99 -16.95
N ARG A 379 2.82 -6.79 -16.50
CA ARG A 379 3.68 -6.44 -15.35
C ARG A 379 4.58 -5.25 -15.65
N TYR A 380 5.24 -5.22 -16.80
CA TYR A 380 6.07 -4.07 -17.22
C TYR A 380 5.25 -2.77 -17.27
N TYR A 381 4.08 -2.78 -17.91
CA TYR A 381 3.22 -1.60 -17.97
C TYR A 381 2.66 -1.19 -16.60
N HIS A 382 2.49 -2.13 -15.66
CA HIS A 382 2.22 -1.79 -14.27
C HIS A 382 3.39 -1.05 -13.60
N VAL A 383 4.65 -1.39 -13.91
CA VAL A 383 5.83 -0.67 -13.39
C VAL A 383 5.94 0.73 -14.00
N VAL A 384 5.75 0.85 -15.31
CA VAL A 384 5.71 2.17 -15.98
C VAL A 384 4.61 3.04 -15.39
N ALA A 385 3.43 2.47 -15.12
CA ALA A 385 2.34 3.18 -14.45
C ALA A 385 2.76 3.70 -13.06
N ARG A 386 3.46 2.89 -12.25
CA ARG A 386 3.97 3.34 -10.94
C ARG A 386 4.92 4.54 -11.05
N LYS A 387 5.85 4.54 -12.01
CA LYS A 387 6.77 5.66 -12.24
C LYS A 387 6.01 6.93 -12.66
N VAL A 388 5.02 6.78 -13.53
CA VAL A 388 4.14 7.89 -13.95
C VAL A 388 3.33 8.44 -12.76
N ASP A 389 2.83 7.58 -11.88
CA ASP A 389 2.10 7.99 -10.68
C ASP A 389 2.99 8.82 -9.73
N GLN A 390 4.24 8.40 -9.50
CA GLN A 390 5.19 9.17 -8.69
C GLN A 390 5.48 10.57 -9.27
N ILE A 391 5.65 10.67 -10.60
CA ILE A 391 5.85 11.96 -11.27
C ILE A 391 4.61 12.84 -11.10
N ASN A 392 3.42 12.29 -11.31
CA ASN A 392 2.17 13.02 -11.17
C ASN A 392 1.93 13.51 -9.74
N GLU A 393 2.27 12.69 -8.74
CA GLU A 393 2.18 13.04 -7.33
C GLU A 393 3.12 14.20 -6.99
N ARG A 394 4.39 14.14 -7.41
CA ARG A 394 5.35 15.24 -7.24
C ARG A 394 4.90 16.52 -7.94
N ALA A 395 4.41 16.42 -9.18
CA ALA A 395 3.86 17.55 -9.91
C ALA A 395 2.61 18.14 -9.23
N ARG A 396 1.78 17.31 -8.59
CA ARG A 396 0.63 17.75 -7.79
C ARG A 396 1.09 18.48 -6.51
N ALA A 397 2.08 17.94 -5.79
CA ALA A 397 2.66 18.59 -4.62
C ALA A 397 3.19 19.99 -4.98
N LEU A 398 3.97 20.09 -6.05
CA LEU A 398 4.51 21.36 -6.55
C LEU A 398 3.42 22.37 -6.93
N ARG A 399 2.41 21.94 -7.70
CA ARG A 399 1.28 22.82 -8.07
C ARG A 399 0.49 23.31 -6.86
N THR A 400 0.32 22.44 -5.86
CA THR A 400 -0.39 22.80 -4.62
C THR A 400 0.45 23.79 -3.81
N LEU A 401 1.74 23.52 -3.62
CA LEU A 401 2.66 24.42 -2.93
C LEU A 401 2.81 25.77 -3.64
N ALA A 402 2.84 25.80 -4.98
CA ALA A 402 2.88 27.05 -5.76
C ALA A 402 1.65 27.93 -5.47
N ARG A 403 0.45 27.34 -5.43
CA ARG A 403 -0.80 28.04 -5.08
C ARG A 403 -0.74 28.67 -3.69
N TYR A 404 -0.14 27.97 -2.73
CA TYR A 404 0.01 28.46 -1.35
C TYR A 404 1.20 29.41 -1.18
N HIS A 405 2.20 29.32 -2.04
CA HIS A 405 3.32 30.25 -2.10
C HIS A 405 2.84 31.66 -2.50
N ASP A 406 1.93 31.74 -3.47
CA ASP A 406 1.28 32.99 -3.89
C ASP A 406 0.44 33.62 -2.75
N GLU A 407 0.02 32.81 -1.78
CA GLU A 407 -0.68 33.24 -0.56
C GLU A 407 0.26 33.52 0.64
N HIS A 408 1.59 33.50 0.44
CA HIS A 408 2.62 33.64 1.48
C HIS A 408 2.49 32.64 2.65
N LYS A 409 1.94 31.45 2.41
CA LYS A 409 1.75 30.41 3.44
C LYS A 409 2.88 29.39 3.42
N ASP A 410 3.35 29.01 4.61
CA ASP A 410 4.32 27.91 4.75
C ASP A 410 3.64 26.53 4.59
N MET A 411 4.45 25.48 4.49
CA MET A 411 3.95 24.10 4.28
C MET A 411 3.07 23.61 5.44
N ARG A 412 3.29 24.07 6.68
CA ARG A 412 2.44 23.70 7.84
C ARG A 412 1.08 24.39 7.75
N GLN A 413 1.07 25.66 7.39
CA GLN A 413 -0.13 26.45 7.17
C GLN A 413 -0.94 25.91 5.99
N ALA A 414 -0.29 25.53 4.89
CA ALA A 414 -0.93 24.89 3.74
C ALA A 414 -1.58 23.55 4.13
N THR A 415 -0.88 22.72 4.90
CA THR A 415 -1.41 21.45 5.42
C THR A 415 -2.63 21.68 6.34
N ALA A 416 -2.56 22.67 7.22
CA ALA A 416 -3.66 23.01 8.13
C ALA A 416 -4.89 23.53 7.38
N ASP A 417 -4.69 24.39 6.37
CA ASP A 417 -5.76 24.92 5.53
C ASP A 417 -6.41 23.83 4.67
N LEU A 418 -5.62 22.95 4.05
CA LEU A 418 -6.16 21.79 3.32
C LEU A 418 -6.99 20.89 4.22
N ARG A 419 -6.51 20.59 5.43
CA ARG A 419 -7.29 19.81 6.42
C ARG A 419 -8.60 20.52 6.79
N ALA A 420 -8.60 21.85 6.92
CA ALA A 420 -9.82 22.62 7.17
C ALA A 420 -10.79 22.56 5.99
N ARG A 421 -10.31 22.74 4.77
CA ARG A 421 -11.11 22.62 3.54
C ARG A 421 -11.69 21.23 3.36
N ILE A 422 -10.90 20.18 3.62
CA ILE A 422 -11.35 18.78 3.59
C ILE A 422 -12.51 18.58 4.56
N ARG A 423 -12.41 19.09 5.81
CA ARG A 423 -13.53 19.01 6.76
C ARG A 423 -14.78 19.74 6.26
N THR A 424 -14.63 20.95 5.73
CA THR A 424 -15.75 21.72 5.18
C THR A 424 -16.42 21.02 4.00
N GLU A 425 -15.65 20.51 3.03
CA GLU A 425 -16.20 19.78 1.89
C GLU A 425 -16.78 18.42 2.29
N HIS A 426 -16.24 17.77 3.32
CA HIS A 426 -16.81 16.56 3.89
C HIS A 426 -18.19 16.81 4.52
N ASP A 427 -18.33 17.89 5.27
CA ASP A 427 -19.63 18.30 5.83
C ASP A 427 -20.63 18.66 4.72
N ALA A 428 -20.18 19.33 3.65
CA ALA A 428 -20.99 19.63 2.48
C ALA A 428 -21.40 18.36 1.72
N LEU A 429 -20.51 17.38 1.60
CA LEU A 429 -20.81 16.08 0.99
C LEU A 429 -21.89 15.34 1.78
N ILE A 430 -21.78 15.30 3.12
CA ILE A 430 -22.82 14.70 3.98
C ILE A 430 -24.17 15.39 3.75
N ALA A 431 -24.20 16.72 3.66
CA ALA A 431 -25.44 17.45 3.38
C ALA A 431 -26.03 17.09 2.01
N ALA A 432 -25.21 17.05 0.95
CA ALA A 432 -25.65 16.66 -0.39
C ALA A 432 -26.19 15.21 -0.43
N VAL A 433 -25.53 14.31 0.30
CA VAL A 433 -25.92 12.91 0.42
C VAL A 433 -27.26 12.74 1.15
N ILE A 434 -27.52 13.53 2.19
CA ILE A 434 -28.82 13.56 2.88
C ILE A 434 -29.89 14.09 1.93
N ALA A 435 -29.62 15.21 1.24
CA ALA A 435 -30.55 15.79 0.27
C ALA A 435 -30.91 14.80 -0.86
N LEU A 436 -29.94 14.05 -1.38
CA LEU A 436 -30.20 12.99 -2.36
C LEU A 436 -31.09 11.88 -1.79
N SER A 437 -30.89 11.48 -0.53
CA SER A 437 -31.73 10.46 0.11
C SER A 437 -33.17 10.95 0.28
N ASP A 438 -33.37 12.21 0.65
CA ASP A 438 -34.69 12.83 0.75
C ASP A 438 -35.37 12.94 -0.64
N ALA A 439 -34.63 13.34 -1.68
CA ALA A 439 -35.14 13.39 -3.05
C ALA A 439 -35.53 12.01 -3.61
N ILE A 440 -34.76 10.96 -3.30
CA ILE A 440 -35.11 9.58 -3.66
C ILE A 440 -36.39 9.12 -2.94
N GLU A 441 -36.62 9.57 -1.71
CA GLU A 441 -37.83 9.25 -0.94
C GLU A 441 -39.07 9.97 -1.50
N THR A 442 -38.95 11.24 -1.90
CA THR A 442 -40.06 12.00 -2.51
C THR A 442 -40.37 11.55 -3.93
N GLY A 443 -39.39 10.99 -4.64
CA GLY A 443 -39.55 10.46 -5.98
C GLY A 443 -39.59 11.52 -7.08
N GLU A 444 -39.16 12.75 -6.79
CA GLU A 444 -39.08 13.86 -7.74
C GLU A 444 -37.84 13.72 -8.64
N PRO A 445 -37.98 13.44 -9.96
CA PRO A 445 -36.84 13.10 -10.82
C PRO A 445 -35.80 14.22 -10.92
N ASP A 446 -36.23 15.47 -11.06
CA ASP A 446 -35.33 16.62 -11.22
C ASP A 446 -34.51 16.87 -9.95
N ALA A 447 -35.15 16.81 -8.78
CA ALA A 447 -34.48 16.93 -7.48
C ALA A 447 -33.47 15.79 -7.25
N ILE A 448 -33.75 14.57 -7.72
CA ILE A 448 -32.80 13.44 -7.63
C ILE A 448 -31.58 13.71 -8.50
N VAL A 449 -31.76 14.21 -9.73
CA VAL A 449 -30.65 14.51 -10.64
C VAL A 449 -29.77 15.62 -10.06
N GLU A 450 -30.37 16.73 -9.62
CA GLU A 450 -29.63 17.86 -9.03
C GLU A 450 -28.85 17.44 -7.78
N ALA A 451 -29.49 16.70 -6.86
CA ALA A 451 -28.83 16.24 -5.65
C ALA A 451 -27.71 15.23 -5.93
N ARG A 452 -27.85 14.40 -6.98
CA ARG A 452 -26.81 13.46 -7.42
C ARG A 452 -25.62 14.19 -8.04
N ASP A 453 -25.86 15.19 -8.87
CA ASP A 453 -24.81 16.01 -9.48
C ASP A 453 -24.03 16.79 -8.42
N GLU A 454 -24.73 17.38 -7.43
CA GLU A 454 -24.08 18.04 -6.30
C GLU A 454 -23.26 17.05 -5.47
N GLN A 455 -23.80 15.87 -5.16
CA GLN A 455 -23.07 14.82 -4.43
C GLN A 455 -21.80 14.38 -5.18
N GLN A 456 -21.88 14.19 -6.51
CA GLN A 456 -20.75 13.81 -7.35
C GLN A 456 -19.69 14.92 -7.42
N LEU A 457 -20.11 16.18 -7.50
CA LEU A 457 -19.24 17.36 -7.48
C LEU A 457 -18.47 17.44 -6.15
N ARG A 458 -19.16 17.28 -5.03
CA ARG A 458 -18.57 17.30 -3.68
C ARG A 458 -17.58 16.16 -3.47
N GLU A 459 -17.93 14.94 -3.89
CA GLU A 459 -17.02 13.79 -3.83
C GLU A 459 -15.74 14.05 -4.64
N THR A 460 -15.87 14.56 -5.88
CA THR A 460 -14.73 14.88 -6.75
C THR A 460 -13.82 15.97 -6.15
N ARG A 461 -14.41 17.00 -5.53
CA ARG A 461 -13.65 18.06 -4.83
C ARG A 461 -12.89 17.49 -3.63
N LEU A 462 -13.54 16.63 -2.85
CA LEU A 462 -12.95 16.05 -1.66
C LEU A 462 -11.81 15.07 -1.99
N ASP A 463 -11.97 14.27 -3.04
CA ASP A 463 -10.89 13.45 -3.61
C ASP A 463 -9.70 14.30 -4.03
N THR A 464 -9.96 15.43 -4.69
CA THR A 464 -8.92 16.37 -5.13
C THR A 464 -8.16 16.98 -3.95
N LEU A 465 -8.89 17.48 -2.93
CA LEU A 465 -8.28 18.08 -1.74
C LEU A 465 -7.47 17.05 -0.93
N THR A 466 -7.98 15.83 -0.81
CA THR A 466 -7.28 14.76 -0.09
C THR A 466 -6.02 14.30 -0.82
N ALA A 467 -6.07 14.23 -2.16
CA ALA A 467 -4.89 13.97 -2.98
C ALA A 467 -3.85 15.09 -2.89
N ASP A 468 -4.29 16.37 -2.85
CA ASP A 468 -3.40 17.52 -2.64
C ASP A 468 -2.72 17.46 -1.27
N LEU A 469 -3.45 17.12 -0.21
CA LEU A 469 -2.90 16.94 1.14
C LEU A 469 -1.87 15.80 1.19
N ALA A 470 -2.21 14.63 0.64
CA ALA A 470 -1.32 13.47 0.63
C ALA A 470 -0.01 13.77 -0.11
N ALA A 471 -0.10 14.42 -1.28
CA ALA A 471 1.07 14.78 -2.08
C ALA A 471 2.02 15.76 -1.33
N ILE A 472 1.48 16.74 -0.60
CA ILE A 472 2.29 17.65 0.23
C ILE A 472 2.92 16.91 1.41
N GLU A 473 2.15 16.08 2.13
CA GLU A 473 2.66 15.33 3.28
C GLU A 473 3.79 14.37 2.87
N HIS A 474 3.64 13.70 1.72
CA HIS A 474 4.66 12.82 1.17
C HIS A 474 5.92 13.59 0.73
N ALA A 475 5.76 14.72 0.01
CA ALA A 475 6.89 15.58 -0.34
C ALA A 475 7.62 16.13 0.90
N ALA A 476 6.88 16.47 1.97
CA ALA A 476 7.43 16.94 3.24
C ALA A 476 8.19 15.85 4.00
N ALA A 477 7.84 14.57 3.82
CA ALA A 477 8.56 13.44 4.39
C ALA A 477 9.89 13.21 3.65
N GLN A 478 9.85 13.21 2.31
CA GLN A 478 11.06 13.05 1.48
C GLN A 478 12.11 14.15 1.77
N LEU A 479 11.69 15.42 1.86
CA LEU A 479 12.59 16.53 2.19
C LEU A 479 13.18 16.47 3.61
N ARG A 480 12.53 15.76 4.53
CA ARG A 480 13.06 15.55 5.89
C ARG A 480 14.12 14.47 5.91
N ASP A 481 13.94 13.41 5.12
CA ASP A 481 14.94 12.35 4.96
C ASP A 481 16.18 12.88 4.21
N ASP A 482 16.01 13.71 3.19
CA ASP A 482 17.13 14.34 2.44
C ASP A 482 17.96 15.32 3.30
N ARG A 483 17.36 15.95 4.33
CA ARG A 483 18.05 16.85 5.26
C ARG A 483 18.71 16.14 6.44
N ALA A 484 18.48 14.84 6.60
CA ALA A 484 19.03 14.02 7.66
C ALA A 484 20.33 13.29 7.25
N GLU A 485 20.94 13.65 6.10
CA GLU A 485 22.32 13.25 5.82
C GLU A 485 23.25 13.79 6.93
N PRO A 486 24.08 12.94 7.56
CA PRO A 486 25.04 13.40 8.55
C PRO A 486 26.12 14.25 7.90
N ASP A 487 26.43 15.36 8.58
CA ASP A 487 27.53 16.29 8.34
C ASP A 487 28.73 15.62 7.66
N HIS A 488 29.12 16.16 6.50
CA HIS A 488 30.37 15.81 5.83
C HIS A 488 31.53 15.83 6.85
N PRO A 489 32.36 14.78 6.96
CA PRO A 489 33.57 14.90 7.75
C PRO A 489 34.43 15.98 7.13
N GLN A 490 34.68 17.04 7.91
CA GLN A 490 35.62 18.10 7.60
C GLN A 490 36.92 17.50 7.08
N ARG A 491 37.40 18.02 5.95
CA ARG A 491 38.74 17.76 5.41
C ARG A 491 39.74 17.77 6.55
N ALA A 492 40.34 16.61 6.85
CA ALA A 492 41.50 16.54 7.70
C ALA A 492 42.62 17.35 7.03
N GLU A 493 43.09 18.40 7.69
CA GLU A 493 44.35 19.05 7.35
C GLU A 493 45.51 18.04 7.39
N PRO A 494 46.57 18.23 6.60
CA PRO A 494 47.68 17.30 6.52
C PRO A 494 48.41 17.28 7.88
N ARG A 495 48.41 16.14 8.56
CA ARG A 495 49.25 15.95 9.74
C ARG A 495 50.73 15.91 9.34
N ASP A 496 51.46 16.78 10.00
CA ASP A 496 52.90 17.04 9.90
C ASP A 496 53.78 15.78 10.02
N GLY A 497 54.81 15.73 9.19
CA GLY A 497 55.68 14.58 8.90
C GLY A 497 56.78 14.33 9.92
N THR A 498 56.47 14.33 11.22
CA THR A 498 57.49 14.22 12.28
C THR A 498 57.47 12.93 13.12
N GLU A 499 56.51 12.02 12.91
CA GLU A 499 56.48 10.74 13.67
C GLU A 499 57.16 9.54 12.99
N GLN A 500 57.49 9.61 11.69
CA GLN A 500 58.19 8.51 11.00
C GLN A 500 59.71 8.47 11.24
N ARG A 501 60.31 9.49 11.87
CA ARG A 501 61.75 9.49 12.20
C ARG A 501 62.11 9.02 13.62
N ARG A 502 61.13 8.76 14.49
CA ARG A 502 61.40 8.31 15.89
C ARG A 502 61.32 6.79 16.12
N ARG A 503 60.94 6.00 15.13
CA ARG A 503 60.93 4.51 15.24
C ARG A 503 62.12 3.78 14.61
N ALA A 504 63.08 4.50 14.02
CA ALA A 504 64.29 3.91 13.42
C ALA A 504 65.55 3.98 14.32
N GLN A 505 65.44 4.38 15.59
CA GLN A 505 66.60 4.60 16.48
C GLN A 505 66.56 3.85 17.83
N ARG A 506 65.66 2.88 18.03
CA ARG A 506 65.64 2.05 19.27
C ARG A 506 65.42 0.57 18.97
N GLY A 507 66.40 -0.03 18.31
CA GLY A 507 66.40 -1.46 17.99
C GLY A 507 67.78 -2.02 17.63
N GLN A 508 68.84 -1.53 18.28
CA GLN A 508 70.16 -2.17 18.27
C GLN A 508 70.83 -1.88 19.61
N THR A 509 70.75 -2.81 20.57
CA THR A 509 71.86 -3.18 21.48
C THR A 509 71.45 -4.30 22.46
N ILE A 510 72.20 -5.41 22.36
CA ILE A 510 72.69 -6.29 23.43
C ILE A 510 71.72 -7.30 24.06
N GLY A 511 72.07 -8.58 23.95
CA GLY A 511 71.54 -9.70 24.73
C GLY A 511 71.50 -10.99 23.93
#